data_AF-T0QN45-F1
#
_entry.id   AF-T0QN45-F1
#
_cell.length_a   1.000
_cell.length_b   1.000
_cell.length_c   1.000
_cell.angle_alpha   90.00
_cell.angle_beta   90.00
_cell.angle_gamma   90.00
#
_symmetry.space_group_name_H-M   'P 1'
#
loop_
_entity.id
_entity.type
_entity.pdbx_description
1 polymer ?
#
loop_
_entity_poly.entity_id
_entity_poly.type
_entity_poly.pdbx_seq_one_letter_code
_entity_poly.pdbx_strand_id
1 'polypeptide(L)'
;MQNRDWVPGASPCESGRPSLLSTLDTLRFEAPTMAPPPYLTALVQHQLVSVGRLYHILLVVFLGLLMAPFILIPLCITLRIDGHVAWSWLSTLTPLWVLDVYVLYACKLRLYVAVDDMSVDHACFMCRLPSVLLVIVGQLLVALRLDNVLGCTWSAALAPLVAAGALHCSPRGVLLSIQVVLIGLKLDAVLACTWTIVWLPCIIVISMGFVVGLVVLPMLTCFSVQHRDDRRSLSPVSMWGMCLVLTTLLTGAVAPFFLLLYRLEYADFPTIYLCVPYYVTLAIVVSWAAVDTLASTRADAIV
;
A
#
# COMPACT_ATOMS: atom_id res chain seq x y z
N MET A 1 -11.99 -32.28 59.72
CA MET A 1 -10.65 -32.71 59.27
C MET A 1 -10.47 -32.26 57.83
N GLN A 2 -9.50 -31.48 57.40
CA GLN A 2 -8.43 -30.77 58.08
C GLN A 2 -7.99 -29.67 57.11
N ASN A 3 -7.86 -28.47 57.66
CA ASN A 3 -7.35 -27.25 57.06
C ASN A 3 -5.94 -27.50 56.48
N ARG A 4 -5.65 -27.05 55.26
CA ARG A 4 -4.28 -26.85 54.79
C ARG A 4 -4.12 -25.45 54.26
N ASP A 5 -3.55 -24.65 55.14
CA ASP A 5 -3.03 -23.31 54.96
C ASP A 5 -1.96 -23.33 53.86
N TRP A 6 -2.15 -22.49 52.85
CA TRP A 6 -1.11 -22.15 51.89
C TRP A 6 -0.47 -20.84 52.36
N VAL A 7 0.73 -20.95 52.92
CA VAL A 7 1.58 -19.83 53.32
C VAL A 7 2.36 -19.35 52.09
N PRO A 8 2.27 -18.07 51.70
CA PRO A 8 3.10 -17.53 50.64
C PRO A 8 4.55 -17.37 51.14
N GLY A 9 5.47 -18.08 50.49
CA GLY A 9 6.90 -17.93 50.67
C GLY A 9 7.38 -16.60 50.11
N ALA A 10 7.69 -15.67 51.00
CA ALA A 10 8.46 -14.48 50.72
C ALA A 10 9.90 -14.85 50.33
N SER A 11 10.35 -14.40 49.17
CA SER A 11 11.76 -14.30 48.81
C SER A 11 12.22 -12.84 48.98
N PRO A 12 13.16 -12.55 49.90
CA PRO A 12 13.76 -11.23 50.02
C PRO A 12 15.07 -11.21 49.23
N CYS A 13 15.10 -10.52 48.09
CA CYS A 13 16.33 -10.08 47.41
C CYS A 13 16.02 -8.95 46.42
N GLU A 14 15.48 -7.83 46.92
CA GLU A 14 15.63 -6.53 46.28
C GLU A 14 17.08 -6.07 46.46
N SER A 15 17.93 -6.56 45.57
CA SER A 15 19.26 -6.03 45.32
C SER A 15 19.10 -4.66 44.64
N GLY A 16 19.44 -3.61 45.39
CA GLY A 16 19.28 -2.22 45.01
C GLY A 16 19.93 -1.90 43.65
N ARG A 17 19.07 -1.66 42.66
CA ARG A 17 19.40 -0.73 41.58
C ARG A 17 19.04 0.67 42.07
N PRO A 18 19.99 1.61 42.21
CA PRO A 18 19.64 3.00 42.42
C PRO A 18 18.75 3.42 41.24
N SER A 19 17.52 3.82 41.54
CA SER A 19 16.61 4.40 40.59
C SER A 19 17.28 5.66 40.03
N LEU A 20 17.74 5.60 38.77
CA LEU A 20 18.24 6.75 37.99
C LEU A 20 17.24 7.92 37.95
N LEU A 21 15.96 7.65 38.25
CA LEU A 21 14.92 8.66 38.45
C LEU A 21 15.14 9.52 39.71
N SER A 22 15.69 8.97 40.79
CA SER A 22 15.94 9.74 42.03
C SER A 22 17.14 10.70 41.93
N THR A 23 18.09 10.41 41.03
CA THR A 23 19.26 11.25 40.78
C THR A 23 18.98 12.38 39.77
N LEU A 24 17.92 12.24 38.96
CA LEU A 24 17.45 13.31 38.07
C LEU A 24 16.63 14.36 38.81
N ASP A 25 15.92 13.99 39.88
CA ASP A 25 15.16 14.96 40.69
C ASP A 25 16.06 15.89 41.54
N THR A 26 17.28 15.46 41.85
CA THR A 26 18.25 16.27 42.62
C THR A 26 19.14 17.16 41.75
N LEU A 27 19.16 16.95 40.42
CA LEU A 27 19.79 17.86 39.45
C LEU A 27 18.80 18.85 38.84
N ARG A 28 17.59 18.98 39.40
CA ARG A 28 16.73 20.15 39.24
C ARG A 28 17.28 21.30 40.09
N PHE A 29 18.53 21.64 39.81
CA PHE A 29 19.22 22.82 40.31
C PHE A 29 18.34 24.04 40.01
N GLU A 30 18.16 24.89 41.02
CA GLU A 30 17.43 26.15 40.98
C GLU A 30 18.03 27.10 39.92
N ALA A 31 17.73 26.85 38.65
CA ALA A 31 17.85 27.88 37.64
C ALA A 31 16.77 28.92 37.96
N PRO A 32 17.11 30.20 38.19
CA PRO A 32 16.12 31.23 38.42
C PRO A 32 15.15 31.22 37.24
N THR A 33 13.86 31.15 37.55
CA THR A 33 12.73 31.17 36.60
C THR A 33 12.62 32.56 35.95
N MET A 34 13.66 32.96 35.23
CA MET A 34 13.61 34.10 34.34
C MET A 34 12.83 33.64 33.11
N ALA A 35 11.56 34.04 33.04
CA ALA A 35 10.72 33.76 31.88
C ALA A 35 11.50 34.13 30.61
N PRO A 36 11.59 33.23 29.62
CA PRO A 36 12.31 33.53 28.39
C PRO A 36 11.73 34.80 27.79
N PRO A 37 12.58 35.75 27.36
CA PRO A 37 12.08 37.03 26.91
C PRO A 37 11.18 36.83 25.67
N PRO A 38 10.14 37.66 25.52
CA PRO A 38 9.05 37.44 24.56
C PRO A 38 9.52 37.40 23.09
N TYR A 39 10.71 37.90 22.79
CA TYR A 39 11.29 37.82 21.44
C TYR A 39 11.83 36.42 21.11
N LEU A 40 12.31 35.65 22.09
CA LEU A 40 12.81 34.29 21.86
C LEU A 40 11.66 33.32 21.60
N THR A 41 10.54 33.46 22.32
CA THR A 41 9.36 32.63 22.10
C THR A 41 8.74 32.89 20.71
N ALA A 42 8.64 34.15 20.29
CA ALA A 42 8.19 34.51 18.96
C ALA A 42 9.11 33.97 17.84
N LEU A 43 10.43 34.02 18.03
CA LEU A 43 11.40 33.49 17.07
C LEU A 43 11.29 31.96 16.94
N VAL A 44 11.21 31.24 18.07
CA VAL A 44 11.09 29.78 18.08
C VAL A 44 9.77 29.33 17.46
N GLN A 45 8.66 30.00 17.77
CA GLN A 45 7.35 29.74 17.17
C GLN A 45 7.40 29.91 15.65
N HIS A 46 8.00 31.00 15.16
CA HIS A 46 8.12 31.26 13.73
C HIS A 46 8.99 30.20 13.03
N GLN A 47 10.09 29.77 13.65
CA GLN A 47 10.95 28.70 13.11
C GLN A 47 10.22 27.35 13.06
N LEU A 48 9.47 26.99 14.12
CA LEU A 48 8.66 25.77 14.15
C LEU A 48 7.60 25.75 13.04
N VAL A 49 6.87 26.84 12.86
CA VAL A 49 5.86 26.97 11.78
C VAL A 49 6.52 26.90 10.40
N SER A 50 7.71 27.50 10.23
CA SER A 50 8.45 27.45 8.97
C SER A 50 8.93 26.03 8.62
N VAL A 51 9.49 25.31 9.59
CA VAL A 51 9.95 23.92 9.43
C VAL A 51 8.76 23.00 9.16
N GLY A 52 7.64 23.21 9.86
CA GLY A 52 6.39 22.48 9.64
C GLY A 52 5.90 22.63 8.20
N ARG A 53 5.82 23.86 7.66
CA ARG A 53 5.40 24.09 6.27
C ARG A 53 6.33 23.43 5.25
N LEU A 54 7.65 23.50 5.45
CA LEU A 54 8.62 22.88 4.55
C LEU A 54 8.48 21.35 4.55
N TYR A 55 8.27 20.73 5.72
CA TYR A 55 7.99 19.31 5.83
C TYR A 55 6.72 18.90 5.06
N HIS A 56 5.63 19.66 5.17
CA HIS A 56 4.40 19.38 4.43
C HIS A 56 4.59 19.46 2.92
N ILE A 57 5.32 20.47 2.42
CA ILE A 57 5.62 20.59 0.99
C ILE A 57 6.45 19.40 0.52
N LEU A 58 7.51 19.03 1.26
CA LEU A 58 8.33 17.86 0.94
C LEU A 58 7.51 16.57 0.94
N LEU A 59 6.61 16.40 1.90
CA LEU A 59 5.71 15.24 1.99
C LEU A 59 4.78 15.16 0.77
N VAL A 60 4.17 16.28 0.36
CA VAL A 60 3.29 16.34 -0.82
C VAL A 60 4.07 16.04 -2.10
N VAL A 61 5.27 16.60 -2.26
CA VAL A 61 6.14 16.30 -3.41
C VAL A 61 6.54 14.83 -3.44
N PHE A 62 6.92 14.27 -2.28
CA PHE A 62 7.26 12.86 -2.15
C PHE A 62 6.07 11.95 -2.50
N LEU A 63 4.88 12.28 -2.00
CA LEU A 63 3.66 11.54 -2.30
C LEU A 63 3.30 11.64 -3.80
N GLY A 64 3.41 12.83 -4.39
CA GLY A 64 3.21 13.03 -5.83
C GLY A 64 4.18 12.20 -6.68
N LEU A 65 5.46 12.16 -6.30
CA LEU A 65 6.47 11.32 -6.95
C LEU A 65 6.12 9.83 -6.83
N LEU A 66 5.62 9.41 -5.65
CA LEU A 66 5.20 8.02 -5.41
C LEU A 66 3.96 7.65 -6.24
N MET A 67 3.06 8.60 -6.51
CA MET A 67 1.88 8.40 -7.37
C MET A 67 2.22 8.43 -8.87
N ALA A 68 3.32 9.04 -9.27
CA ALA A 68 3.74 9.13 -10.68
C ALA A 68 3.79 7.77 -11.42
N PRO A 69 4.40 6.69 -10.91
CA PRO A 69 4.40 5.40 -11.61
C PRO A 69 2.98 4.85 -11.79
N PHE A 70 2.08 5.04 -10.82
CA PHE A 70 0.70 4.58 -10.93
C PHE A 70 -0.09 5.30 -12.03
N ILE A 71 0.29 6.53 -12.38
CA ILE A 71 -0.30 7.27 -13.50
C ILE A 71 0.39 6.88 -14.81
N LEU A 72 1.72 6.85 -14.81
CA LEU A 72 2.55 6.65 -16.00
C LEU A 72 2.46 5.23 -16.56
N ILE A 73 2.41 4.21 -15.71
CA ILE A 73 2.34 2.80 -16.17
C ILE A 73 1.12 2.55 -17.07
N PRO A 74 -0.13 2.77 -16.61
CA PRO A 74 -1.29 2.55 -17.45
C PRO A 74 -1.34 3.51 -18.65
N LEU A 75 -0.87 4.76 -18.51
CA LEU A 75 -0.80 5.71 -19.63
C LEU A 75 0.13 5.22 -20.74
N CYS A 76 1.35 4.83 -20.40
CA CYS A 76 2.34 4.36 -21.36
C CYS A 76 1.86 3.08 -22.06
N ILE A 77 1.29 2.13 -21.30
CA ILE A 77 0.75 0.88 -21.86
C ILE A 77 -0.38 1.18 -22.85
N THR A 78 -1.33 2.05 -22.51
CA THR A 78 -2.46 2.37 -23.40
C THR A 78 -2.00 3.12 -24.64
N LEU A 79 -1.14 4.15 -24.51
CA LEU A 79 -0.58 4.86 -25.66
C LEU A 79 0.22 3.95 -26.60
N ARG A 80 0.92 2.95 -26.04
CA ARG A 80 1.65 1.96 -26.83
C ARG A 80 0.71 1.01 -27.57
N ILE A 81 -0.33 0.50 -26.91
CA ILE A 81 -1.32 -0.41 -27.55
C ILE A 81 -2.08 0.31 -28.67
N ASP A 82 -2.45 1.58 -28.46
CA ASP A 82 -3.13 2.39 -29.47
C ASP A 82 -2.19 2.84 -30.61
N GLY A 83 -0.90 2.49 -30.56
CA GLY A 83 0.07 2.79 -31.62
C GLY A 83 0.52 4.26 -31.70
N HIS A 84 0.16 5.08 -30.71
CA HIS A 84 0.58 6.49 -30.65
C HIS A 84 2.08 6.63 -30.32
N VAL A 85 2.69 5.61 -29.73
CA VAL A 85 4.09 5.62 -29.30
C VAL A 85 4.84 4.42 -29.88
N ALA A 86 5.95 4.69 -30.56
CA ALA A 86 6.77 3.68 -31.24
C ALA A 86 7.83 2.97 -30.36
N TRP A 87 7.91 3.29 -29.07
CA TRP A 87 8.92 2.75 -28.14
C TRP A 87 8.79 1.25 -27.92
N SER A 88 9.90 0.55 -27.62
CA SER A 88 9.85 -0.86 -27.23
C SER A 88 9.00 -1.08 -25.97
N TRP A 89 8.52 -2.30 -25.77
CA TRP A 89 7.81 -2.68 -24.54
C TRP A 89 8.69 -2.55 -23.31
N LEU A 90 10.00 -2.77 -23.45
CA LEU A 90 10.97 -2.51 -22.39
C LEU A 90 10.96 -1.03 -21.94
N SER A 91 11.01 -0.09 -22.90
CA SER A 91 10.93 1.34 -22.60
C SER A 91 9.56 1.74 -22.05
N THR A 92 8.48 1.20 -22.63
CA THR A 92 7.10 1.47 -22.19
C THR A 92 6.87 1.06 -20.73
N LEU A 93 7.43 -0.07 -20.32
CA LEU A 93 7.30 -0.58 -18.96
C LEU A 93 8.28 0.09 -17.99
N THR A 94 9.22 0.95 -18.41
CA THR A 94 10.25 1.59 -17.55
C THR A 94 9.72 2.08 -16.18
N PRO A 95 8.56 2.78 -16.08
CA PRO A 95 8.02 3.21 -14.80
C PRO A 95 7.68 2.06 -13.82
N LEU A 96 7.30 0.88 -14.33
CA LEU A 96 7.06 -0.32 -13.54
C LEU A 96 8.36 -0.84 -12.91
N TRP A 97 9.47 -0.87 -13.66
CA TRP A 97 10.77 -1.31 -13.13
C TRP A 97 11.29 -0.36 -12.05
N VAL A 98 11.07 0.94 -12.22
CA VAL A 98 11.42 1.93 -11.18
C VAL A 98 10.63 1.64 -9.89
N LEU A 99 9.35 1.31 -10.02
CA LEU A 99 8.52 0.90 -8.88
C LEU A 99 9.03 -0.41 -8.25
N ASP A 100 9.40 -1.40 -9.05
CA ASP A 100 9.93 -2.68 -8.54
C ASP A 100 11.27 -2.52 -7.81
N VAL A 101 12.17 -1.68 -8.34
CA VAL A 101 13.44 -1.33 -7.65
C VAL A 101 13.16 -0.61 -6.33
N TYR A 102 12.19 0.30 -6.32
CA TYR A 102 11.78 0.98 -5.09
C TYR A 102 11.20 -0.01 -4.05
N VAL A 103 10.34 -0.94 -4.49
CA VAL A 103 9.78 -1.99 -3.62
C VAL A 103 10.87 -2.91 -3.08
N LEU A 104 11.84 -3.30 -3.91
CA LEU A 104 13.01 -4.08 -3.48
C LEU A 104 13.85 -3.33 -2.44
N TYR A 105 14.10 -2.04 -2.67
CA TYR A 105 14.84 -1.19 -1.73
C TYR A 105 14.09 -1.08 -0.39
N ALA A 106 12.78 -0.83 -0.43
CA ALA A 106 11.95 -0.77 0.77
C ALA A 106 11.91 -2.11 1.53
N CYS A 107 11.85 -3.24 0.81
CA CYS A 107 11.95 -4.58 1.41
C CYS A 107 13.31 -4.81 2.09
N LYS A 108 14.41 -4.41 1.45
CA LYS A 108 15.76 -4.49 2.05
C LYS A 108 15.91 -3.58 3.27
N LEU A 109 15.35 -2.38 3.23
CA LEU A 109 15.42 -1.48 4.38
C LEU A 109 14.66 -2.06 5.58
N ARG A 110 13.47 -2.64 5.35
CA ARG A 110 12.75 -3.38 6.40
C ARG A 110 13.54 -4.56 6.93
N LEU A 111 14.26 -5.28 6.07
CA LEU A 111 15.15 -6.36 6.50
C LEU A 111 16.26 -5.82 7.41
N TYR A 112 16.93 -4.74 7.03
CA TYR A 112 18.01 -4.16 7.81
C TYR A 112 17.54 -3.76 9.22
N VAL A 113 16.32 -3.22 9.34
CA VAL A 113 15.71 -2.88 10.63
C VAL A 113 15.29 -4.13 11.42
N ALA A 114 14.78 -5.18 10.77
CA ALA A 114 14.29 -6.39 11.43
C ALA A 114 15.39 -7.35 11.89
N VAL A 115 16.62 -7.25 11.37
CA VAL A 115 17.75 -8.08 11.80
C VAL A 115 18.13 -7.88 13.28
N ASP A 116 17.65 -6.80 13.93
CA ASP A 116 17.79 -6.64 15.39
C ASP A 116 16.83 -7.56 16.19
N ASP A 117 15.72 -8.04 15.61
CA ASP A 117 14.73 -8.90 16.27
C ASP A 117 14.81 -10.35 15.75
N MET A 118 15.90 -11.03 16.10
CA MET A 118 16.25 -12.36 15.60
C MET A 118 15.39 -13.48 16.21
N SER A 119 14.40 -14.03 15.48
CA SER A 119 14.15 -15.50 15.46
C SER A 119 13.05 -16.00 14.51
N VAL A 120 12.00 -15.22 14.21
CA VAL A 120 10.80 -15.80 13.54
C VAL A 120 10.69 -15.50 12.03
N ASP A 121 11.38 -14.48 11.51
CA ASP A 121 11.13 -13.98 10.14
C ASP A 121 12.01 -14.55 9.01
N HIS A 122 13.00 -15.41 9.33
CA HIS A 122 13.98 -15.88 8.34
C HIS A 122 13.37 -16.77 7.24
N ALA A 123 12.42 -17.63 7.57
CA ALA A 123 11.77 -18.52 6.61
C ALA A 123 10.87 -17.75 5.62
N CYS A 124 10.13 -16.76 6.10
CA CYS A 124 9.30 -15.90 5.26
C CYS A 124 10.15 -15.07 4.29
N PHE A 125 11.32 -14.61 4.76
CA PHE A 125 12.27 -13.85 3.96
C PHE A 125 12.86 -14.66 2.79
N MET A 126 13.27 -15.90 3.04
CA MET A 126 13.87 -16.77 2.02
C MET A 126 12.93 -17.06 0.84
N CYS A 127 11.61 -16.99 1.04
CA CYS A 127 10.65 -17.13 -0.05
C CYS A 127 10.34 -15.80 -0.77
N ARG A 128 10.41 -14.66 -0.07
CA ARG A 128 10.00 -13.35 -0.62
C ARG A 128 10.99 -12.82 -1.65
N LEU A 129 12.29 -12.86 -1.38
CA LEU A 129 13.29 -12.32 -2.31
C LEU A 129 13.31 -13.07 -3.66
N PRO A 130 13.34 -14.42 -3.69
CA PRO A 130 13.22 -15.17 -4.95
C PRO A 130 11.91 -14.90 -5.69
N SER A 131 10.80 -14.74 -4.97
CA SER A 131 9.52 -14.42 -5.61
C SER A 131 9.56 -13.08 -6.33
N VAL A 132 10.11 -12.02 -5.72
CA VAL A 132 10.24 -10.71 -6.39
C VAL A 132 11.17 -10.78 -7.58
N LEU A 133 12.29 -11.51 -7.48
CA LEU A 133 13.19 -11.73 -8.63
C LEU A 133 12.47 -12.46 -9.78
N LEU A 134 11.67 -13.48 -9.47
CA LEU A 134 10.88 -14.19 -10.47
C LEU A 134 9.81 -13.30 -11.12
N VAL A 135 9.24 -12.36 -10.36
CA VAL A 135 8.32 -11.35 -10.93
C VAL A 135 9.05 -10.47 -11.94
N ILE A 136 10.22 -9.94 -11.60
CA ILE A 136 11.02 -9.08 -12.50
C ILE A 136 11.45 -9.85 -13.75
N VAL A 137 11.91 -11.09 -13.58
CA VAL A 137 12.26 -11.97 -14.72
C VAL A 137 11.03 -12.23 -15.60
N GLY A 138 9.87 -12.51 -14.99
CA GLY A 138 8.62 -12.70 -15.71
C GLY A 138 8.20 -11.46 -16.52
N GLN A 139 8.28 -10.27 -15.93
CA GLN A 139 8.01 -9.02 -16.64
C GLN A 139 8.97 -8.81 -17.82
N LEU A 140 10.25 -9.17 -17.67
CA LEU A 140 11.23 -9.08 -18.75
C LEU A 140 10.91 -10.02 -19.90
N LEU A 141 10.57 -11.27 -19.61
CA LEU A 141 10.18 -12.23 -20.64
C LEU A 141 8.90 -11.78 -21.35
N VAL A 142 7.92 -11.24 -20.62
CA VAL A 142 6.70 -10.67 -21.21
C VAL A 142 7.03 -9.49 -22.12
N ALA A 143 7.87 -8.56 -21.69
CA ALA A 143 8.28 -7.40 -22.50
C ALA A 143 9.00 -7.84 -23.80
N LEU A 144 9.98 -8.75 -23.67
CA LEU A 144 10.73 -9.28 -24.82
C LEU A 144 9.85 -10.09 -25.77
N ARG A 145 8.85 -10.81 -25.23
CA ARG A 145 7.86 -11.53 -26.03
C ARG A 145 6.92 -10.57 -26.76
N LEU A 146 6.45 -9.51 -26.10
CA LEU A 146 5.63 -8.47 -26.71
C LEU A 146 6.37 -7.70 -27.82
N ASP A 147 7.69 -7.54 -27.71
CA ASP A 147 8.56 -6.99 -28.75
C ASP A 147 8.90 -8.00 -29.87
N ASN A 148 8.34 -9.22 -29.84
CA ASN A 148 8.63 -10.33 -30.75
C ASN A 148 10.11 -10.75 -30.83
N VAL A 149 10.90 -10.44 -29.79
CA VAL A 149 12.31 -10.86 -29.69
C VAL A 149 12.42 -12.32 -29.27
N LEU A 150 11.51 -12.77 -28.40
CA LEU A 150 11.42 -14.17 -27.96
C LEU A 150 10.38 -14.93 -28.78
N GLY A 151 10.77 -16.09 -29.32
CA GLY A 151 9.88 -17.00 -30.06
C GLY A 151 9.12 -18.03 -29.21
N CYS A 152 9.24 -17.98 -27.88
CA CYS A 152 8.63 -18.97 -26.98
C CYS A 152 7.10 -18.81 -26.86
N THR A 153 6.42 -19.83 -26.34
CA THR A 153 4.98 -19.76 -26.03
C THR A 153 4.70 -18.79 -24.87
N TRP A 154 3.49 -18.23 -24.81
CA TRP A 154 3.06 -17.34 -23.73
C TRP A 154 3.09 -18.04 -22.38
N SER A 155 2.69 -19.31 -22.33
CA SER A 155 2.77 -20.13 -21.13
C SER A 155 4.21 -20.24 -20.60
N ALA A 156 5.21 -20.35 -21.49
CA ALA A 156 6.62 -20.38 -21.09
C ALA A 156 7.11 -19.01 -20.62
N ALA A 157 6.72 -17.92 -21.30
CA ALA A 157 7.06 -16.56 -20.90
C ALA A 157 6.48 -16.17 -19.53
N LEU A 158 5.29 -16.68 -19.20
CA LEU A 158 4.60 -16.42 -17.93
C LEU A 158 4.99 -17.38 -16.80
N ALA A 159 5.76 -18.44 -17.07
CA ALA A 159 6.14 -19.44 -16.07
C ALA A 159 6.83 -18.85 -14.82
N PRO A 160 7.73 -17.86 -14.91
CA PRO A 160 8.31 -17.23 -13.72
C PRO A 160 7.26 -16.55 -12.83
N LEU A 161 6.23 -15.95 -13.40
CA LEU A 161 5.14 -15.32 -12.64
C LEU A 161 4.31 -16.36 -11.89
N VAL A 162 4.03 -17.51 -12.53
CA VAL A 162 3.34 -18.64 -11.89
C VAL A 162 4.16 -19.17 -10.71
N ALA A 163 5.46 -19.36 -10.91
CA ALA A 163 6.39 -19.79 -9.86
C ALA A 163 6.46 -18.78 -8.71
N ALA A 164 6.51 -17.48 -9.02
CA ALA A 164 6.50 -16.41 -8.02
C ALA A 164 5.24 -16.44 -7.13
N GLY A 165 4.07 -16.66 -7.74
CA GLY A 165 2.81 -16.80 -7.00
C GLY A 165 2.75 -18.09 -6.17
N ALA A 166 3.31 -19.19 -6.66
CA ALA A 166 3.38 -20.46 -5.94
C ALA A 166 4.26 -20.38 -4.68
N LEU A 167 5.38 -19.64 -4.73
CA LEU A 167 6.26 -19.41 -3.58
C LEU A 167 5.59 -18.67 -2.42
N HIS A 168 4.50 -17.94 -2.67
CA HIS A 168 3.80 -17.20 -1.62
C HIS A 168 2.89 -18.07 -0.75
N CYS A 169 2.66 -19.36 -1.09
CA CYS A 169 1.86 -20.33 -0.34
C CYS A 169 0.55 -19.78 0.26
N SER A 170 -0.04 -18.76 -0.38
CA SER A 170 -1.23 -18.07 0.11
C SER A 170 -2.39 -18.36 -0.85
N PRO A 171 -3.64 -18.44 -0.35
CA PRO A 171 -4.78 -18.72 -1.22
C PRO A 171 -4.93 -17.68 -2.34
N ARG A 172 -4.56 -16.42 -2.06
CA ARG A 172 -4.52 -15.34 -3.06
C ARG A 172 -3.44 -15.58 -4.11
N GLY A 173 -2.23 -15.97 -3.69
CA GLY A 173 -1.13 -16.31 -4.60
C GLY A 173 -1.50 -17.46 -5.54
N VAL A 174 -2.14 -18.50 -5.02
CA VAL A 174 -2.60 -19.65 -5.83
C VAL A 174 -3.64 -19.23 -6.86
N LEU A 175 -4.66 -18.44 -6.48
CA LEU A 175 -5.67 -17.95 -7.43
C LEU A 175 -5.07 -17.08 -8.53
N LEU A 176 -4.09 -16.23 -8.19
CA LEU A 176 -3.36 -15.42 -9.17
C LEU A 176 -2.48 -16.28 -10.08
N SER A 177 -1.79 -17.29 -9.56
CA SER A 177 -1.02 -18.24 -10.38
C SER A 177 -1.92 -19.01 -11.36
N ILE A 178 -3.09 -19.47 -10.91
CA ILE A 178 -4.08 -20.12 -11.79
C ILE A 178 -4.52 -19.16 -12.90
N GLN A 179 -4.82 -17.91 -12.55
CA GLN A 179 -5.19 -16.89 -13.53
C GLN A 179 -4.10 -16.66 -14.58
N VAL A 180 -2.83 -16.54 -14.17
CA VAL A 180 -1.70 -16.35 -15.09
C VAL A 180 -1.56 -17.55 -16.04
N VAL A 181 -1.76 -18.78 -15.55
CA VAL A 181 -1.78 -19.99 -16.39
C VAL A 181 -2.92 -19.93 -17.41
N LEU A 182 -4.13 -19.58 -16.98
CA LEU A 182 -5.28 -19.47 -17.89
C LEU A 182 -5.06 -18.41 -18.96
N ILE A 183 -4.46 -17.26 -18.60
CA ILE A 183 -4.08 -16.21 -19.55
C ILE A 183 -3.06 -16.74 -20.56
N GLY A 184 -2.00 -17.42 -20.10
CA GLY A 184 -0.98 -18.00 -20.98
C GLY A 184 -1.57 -19.01 -21.97
N LEU A 185 -2.36 -19.95 -21.49
CA LEU A 185 -3.03 -20.95 -22.33
C LEU A 185 -4.04 -20.32 -23.30
N LYS A 186 -4.70 -19.23 -22.89
CA LYS A 186 -5.61 -18.49 -23.76
C LYS A 186 -4.85 -17.76 -24.87
N LEU A 187 -3.73 -17.10 -24.53
CA LEU A 187 -2.87 -16.41 -25.49
C LEU A 187 -2.15 -17.38 -26.46
N ASP A 188 -1.89 -18.61 -26.02
CA ASP A 188 -1.36 -19.70 -26.86
C ASP A 188 -2.45 -20.38 -27.72
N ALA A 189 -3.69 -19.87 -27.70
CA ALA A 189 -4.84 -20.43 -28.41
C ALA A 189 -5.18 -21.90 -28.03
N VAL A 190 -4.70 -22.37 -26.88
CA VAL A 190 -5.02 -23.72 -26.36
C VAL A 190 -6.42 -23.74 -25.74
N LEU A 191 -6.86 -22.62 -25.15
CA LEU A 191 -8.18 -22.48 -24.54
C LEU A 191 -9.17 -21.73 -25.45
N ALA A 192 -10.27 -22.40 -25.81
CA ALA A 192 -11.37 -21.81 -26.59
C ALA A 192 -12.40 -21.05 -25.74
N CYS A 193 -12.25 -21.00 -24.41
CA CYS A 193 -13.22 -20.35 -23.51
C CYS A 193 -13.26 -18.82 -23.64
N THR A 194 -14.33 -18.19 -23.15
CA THR A 194 -14.47 -16.72 -23.13
C THR A 194 -13.49 -16.08 -22.15
N TRP A 195 -13.18 -14.80 -22.35
CA TRP A 195 -12.28 -14.07 -21.43
C TRP A 195 -12.86 -14.01 -20.01
N THR A 196 -14.19 -14.00 -19.87
CA THR A 196 -14.86 -14.05 -18.56
C THR A 196 -14.43 -15.25 -17.73
N ILE A 197 -14.28 -16.43 -18.34
CA ILE A 197 -13.84 -17.66 -17.64
C ILE A 197 -12.36 -17.56 -17.25
N VAL A 198 -11.52 -17.03 -18.15
CA VAL A 198 -10.08 -16.83 -17.89
C VAL A 198 -9.84 -15.89 -16.70
N TRP A 199 -10.67 -14.83 -16.59
CA TRP A 199 -10.58 -13.83 -15.54
C TRP A 199 -11.36 -14.17 -14.26
N LEU A 200 -12.06 -15.31 -14.20
CA LEU A 200 -12.88 -15.74 -13.06
C LEU A 200 -12.10 -15.74 -11.72
N PRO A 201 -10.86 -16.27 -11.61
CA PRO A 201 -10.13 -16.23 -10.35
C PRO A 201 -9.90 -14.79 -9.85
N CYS A 202 -9.66 -13.85 -10.77
CA CYS A 202 -9.48 -12.43 -10.44
C CYS A 202 -10.78 -11.81 -9.93
N ILE A 203 -11.90 -12.10 -10.59
CA ILE A 203 -13.24 -11.64 -10.18
C ILE A 203 -13.57 -12.14 -8.77
N ILE A 204 -13.19 -13.37 -8.42
CA ILE A 204 -13.37 -13.92 -7.07
C ILE A 204 -12.52 -13.14 -6.06
N VAL A 205 -11.25 -12.87 -6.35
CA VAL A 205 -10.36 -12.10 -5.45
C VAL A 205 -10.85 -10.66 -5.28
N ILE A 206 -11.25 -10.01 -6.37
CA ILE A 206 -11.77 -8.64 -6.37
C ILE A 206 -13.08 -8.58 -5.59
N SER A 207 -14.03 -9.48 -5.84
CA SER A 207 -15.32 -9.50 -5.14
C SER A 207 -15.15 -9.78 -3.65
N MET A 208 -14.26 -10.70 -3.27
CA MET A 208 -13.92 -10.93 -1.86
C MET A 208 -13.30 -9.68 -1.21
N GLY A 209 -12.36 -9.03 -1.89
CA GLY A 209 -11.76 -7.78 -1.43
C GLY A 209 -12.79 -6.66 -1.29
N PHE A 210 -13.75 -6.58 -2.21
CA PHE A 210 -14.83 -5.61 -2.19
C PHE A 210 -15.79 -5.84 -1.04
N VAL A 211 -16.20 -7.09 -0.78
CA VAL A 211 -17.07 -7.44 0.36
C VAL A 211 -16.37 -7.14 1.69
N VAL A 212 -15.10 -7.51 1.82
CA VAL A 212 -14.30 -7.20 3.03
C VAL A 212 -14.15 -5.69 3.19
N GLY A 213 -13.83 -4.97 2.12
CA GLY A 213 -13.67 -3.52 2.14
C GLY A 213 -14.95 -2.78 2.49
N LEU A 214 -16.07 -3.11 1.86
CA LEU A 214 -17.32 -2.37 2.05
C LEU A 214 -18.13 -2.77 3.28
N VAL A 215 -18.07 -4.03 3.69
CA VAL A 215 -18.91 -4.51 4.80
C VAL A 215 -18.10 -4.57 6.08
N VAL A 216 -16.93 -5.22 6.03
CA VAL A 216 -16.16 -5.54 7.23
C VAL A 216 -15.46 -4.30 7.78
N LEU A 217 -14.83 -3.47 6.94
CA LEU A 217 -14.13 -2.27 7.43
C LEU A 217 -15.10 -1.27 8.09
N PRO A 218 -16.25 -0.89 7.50
CA PRO A 218 -17.19 0.00 8.18
C PRO A 218 -17.71 -0.59 9.49
N MET A 219 -18.06 -1.89 9.51
CA MET A 219 -18.48 -2.55 10.75
C MET A 219 -17.39 -2.50 11.83
N LEU A 220 -16.15 -2.84 11.49
CA LEU A 220 -15.02 -2.76 12.43
C LEU A 220 -14.78 -1.33 12.90
N THR A 221 -14.91 -0.33 12.02
CA THR A 221 -14.81 1.07 12.44
C THR A 221 -15.93 1.45 13.42
N CYS A 222 -17.17 1.07 13.15
CA CYS A 222 -18.31 1.29 14.05
C CYS A 222 -18.07 0.64 15.42
N PHE A 223 -17.65 -0.62 15.46
CA PHE A 223 -17.34 -1.33 16.70
C PHE A 223 -16.17 -0.69 17.46
N SER A 224 -15.11 -0.29 16.75
CA SER A 224 -13.93 0.34 17.37
C SER A 224 -14.26 1.71 17.99
N VAL A 225 -15.15 2.47 17.36
CA VAL A 225 -15.62 3.77 17.87
C VAL A 225 -16.53 3.57 19.07
N GLN A 226 -17.42 2.58 19.02
CA GLN A 226 -18.32 2.27 20.14
C GLN A 226 -17.58 1.81 21.40
N HIS A 227 -16.40 1.19 21.27
CA HIS A 227 -15.63 0.71 22.41
C HIS A 227 -14.69 1.77 23.03
N ARG A 228 -14.39 2.85 22.30
CA ARG A 228 -13.70 4.00 22.90
C ARG A 228 -14.73 4.84 23.67
N ASP A 229 -14.76 4.68 24.99
CA ASP A 229 -15.56 5.47 25.95
C ASP A 229 -15.29 6.99 25.95
N ASP A 230 -14.40 7.47 25.06
CA ASP A 230 -14.15 8.90 24.91
C ASP A 230 -15.34 9.57 24.21
N ARG A 231 -16.00 10.46 24.94
CA ARG A 231 -17.15 11.32 24.54
C ARG A 231 -16.87 12.28 23.36
N ARG A 232 -15.88 12.01 22.51
CA ARG A 232 -15.78 12.65 21.19
C ARG A 232 -16.58 11.80 20.22
N SER A 233 -17.89 12.01 20.22
CA SER A 233 -18.77 11.47 19.20
C SER A 233 -18.23 11.86 17.82
N LEU A 234 -17.63 10.90 17.11
CA LEU A 234 -17.38 11.08 15.68
C LEU A 234 -18.72 11.43 15.06
N SER A 235 -18.76 12.58 14.38
CA SER A 235 -20.00 13.02 13.75
C SER A 235 -20.42 11.94 12.74
N PRO A 236 -21.71 11.59 12.66
CA PRO A 236 -22.21 10.65 11.66
C PRO A 236 -21.72 11.01 10.25
N VAL A 237 -21.62 12.33 9.97
CA VAL A 237 -21.11 12.89 8.72
C VAL A 237 -19.69 12.41 8.39
N SER A 238 -18.78 12.33 9.36
CA SER A 238 -17.41 11.84 9.14
C SER A 238 -17.38 10.36 8.75
N MET A 239 -18.27 9.54 9.33
CA MET A 239 -18.35 8.11 9.03
C MET A 239 -18.89 7.87 7.61
N TRP A 240 -19.95 8.58 7.22
CA TRP A 240 -20.48 8.52 5.86
C TRP A 240 -19.46 9.00 4.83
N GLY A 241 -18.69 10.05 5.15
CA GLY A 241 -17.59 10.53 4.31
C GLY A 241 -16.54 9.45 4.03
N MET A 242 -16.06 8.77 5.07
CA MET A 242 -15.07 7.69 4.91
C MET A 242 -15.61 6.51 4.10
N CYS A 243 -16.88 6.13 4.30
CA CYS A 243 -17.51 5.07 3.53
C CYS A 243 -17.62 5.45 2.04
N LEU A 244 -18.02 6.68 1.72
CA LEU A 244 -18.09 7.18 0.35
C LEU A 244 -16.71 7.25 -0.32
N VAL A 245 -15.68 7.67 0.41
CA VAL A 245 -14.30 7.68 -0.11
C VAL A 245 -13.85 6.25 -0.40
N LEU A 246 -14.12 5.31 0.51
CA LEU A 246 -13.76 3.91 0.35
C LEU A 246 -14.50 3.26 -0.82
N THR A 247 -15.81 3.48 -0.98
CA THR A 247 -16.58 2.96 -2.13
C THR A 247 -16.09 3.54 -3.44
N THR A 248 -15.76 4.84 -3.48
CA THR A 248 -15.22 5.50 -4.68
C THR A 248 -13.84 4.95 -5.06
N LEU A 249 -12.99 4.71 -4.06
CA LEU A 249 -11.68 4.07 -4.24
C LEU A 249 -11.81 2.65 -4.80
N LEU A 250 -12.66 1.83 -4.18
CA LEU A 250 -12.88 0.45 -4.62
C LEU A 250 -13.46 0.41 -6.03
N THR A 251 -14.46 1.26 -6.32
CA THR A 251 -15.09 1.34 -7.65
C THR A 251 -14.08 1.78 -8.70
N GLY A 252 -13.28 2.80 -8.43
CA GLY A 252 -12.24 3.29 -9.35
C GLY A 252 -11.13 2.28 -9.60
N ALA A 253 -10.75 1.50 -8.59
CA ALA A 253 -9.75 0.44 -8.74
C ALA A 253 -10.26 -0.73 -9.59
N VAL A 254 -11.55 -1.04 -9.51
CA VAL A 254 -12.16 -2.21 -10.16
C VAL A 254 -12.74 -1.88 -11.54
N ALA A 255 -13.13 -0.64 -11.80
CA ALA A 255 -13.72 -0.24 -13.09
C ALA A 255 -12.80 -0.49 -14.32
N PRO A 256 -11.48 -0.19 -14.30
CA PRO A 256 -10.58 -0.50 -15.42
C PRO A 256 -10.57 -1.98 -15.80
N PHE A 257 -10.71 -2.85 -14.80
CA PHE A 257 -10.74 -4.30 -14.99
C PHE A 257 -11.98 -4.73 -15.78
N PHE A 258 -13.16 -4.24 -15.41
CA PHE A 258 -14.39 -4.56 -16.14
C PHE A 258 -14.42 -3.94 -17.53
N LEU A 259 -13.86 -2.74 -17.71
CA LEU A 259 -13.70 -2.16 -19.04
C LEU A 259 -12.73 -2.96 -19.91
N LEU A 260 -11.65 -3.49 -19.32
CA LEU A 260 -10.71 -4.37 -20.04
C LEU A 260 -11.42 -5.66 -20.46
N LEU A 261 -12.18 -6.28 -19.56
CA LEU A 261 -12.97 -7.48 -19.88
C LEU A 261 -13.98 -7.20 -20.98
N TYR A 262 -14.71 -6.08 -20.88
CA TYR A 262 -15.71 -5.68 -21.87
C TYR A 262 -15.07 -5.45 -23.24
N ARG A 263 -13.87 -4.85 -23.27
CA ARG A 263 -13.12 -4.66 -24.49
C ARG A 263 -12.67 -5.98 -25.11
N LEU A 264 -12.12 -6.89 -24.29
CA LEU A 264 -11.59 -8.16 -24.77
C LEU A 264 -12.67 -9.08 -25.35
N GLU A 265 -13.93 -8.93 -24.92
CA GLU A 265 -15.02 -9.84 -25.31
C GLU A 265 -16.03 -9.20 -26.28
N TYR A 266 -16.35 -7.91 -26.14
CA TYR A 266 -17.55 -7.33 -26.78
C TYR A 266 -17.33 -6.10 -27.65
N ALA A 267 -16.33 -5.26 -27.37
CA ALA A 267 -16.23 -3.94 -28.02
C ALA A 267 -14.80 -3.45 -28.26
N ASP A 268 -14.57 -2.90 -29.44
CA ASP A 268 -13.34 -2.18 -29.78
C ASP A 268 -13.50 -0.69 -29.52
N PHE A 269 -12.80 -0.18 -28.51
CA PHE A 269 -12.69 1.25 -28.22
C PHE A 269 -11.23 1.59 -27.88
N PRO A 270 -10.79 2.86 -27.95
CA PRO A 270 -9.41 3.25 -27.61
C PRO A 270 -8.97 2.82 -26.20
N THR A 271 -7.74 2.30 -26.03
CA THR A 271 -7.29 1.79 -24.71
C THR A 271 -7.22 2.85 -23.65
N ILE A 272 -7.04 4.12 -24.02
CA ILE A 272 -7.02 5.23 -23.07
C ILE A 272 -8.27 5.31 -22.18
N TYR A 273 -9.44 4.86 -22.67
CA TYR A 273 -10.68 4.85 -21.88
C TYR A 273 -10.64 3.86 -20.71
N LEU A 274 -9.76 2.85 -20.75
CA LEU A 274 -9.53 1.94 -19.63
C LEU A 274 -9.00 2.69 -18.40
N CYS A 275 -8.23 3.76 -18.60
CA CYS A 275 -7.59 4.52 -17.53
C CYS A 275 -8.50 5.61 -16.93
N VAL A 276 -9.57 6.00 -17.62
CA VAL A 276 -10.41 7.14 -17.20
C VAL A 276 -11.01 6.96 -15.81
N PRO A 277 -11.68 5.83 -15.46
CA PRO A 277 -12.22 5.64 -14.12
C PRO A 277 -11.14 5.70 -13.03
N TYR A 278 -9.96 5.16 -13.34
CA TYR A 278 -8.82 5.16 -12.43
C TYR A 278 -8.32 6.60 -12.15
N TYR A 279 -8.14 7.40 -13.20
CA TYR A 279 -7.68 8.80 -13.05
C TYR A 279 -8.72 9.69 -12.40
N VAL A 280 -10.01 9.49 -12.69
CA VAL A 280 -11.09 10.21 -12.02
C VAL A 280 -11.07 9.92 -10.51
N THR A 281 -10.97 8.65 -10.12
CA THR A 281 -10.88 8.28 -8.69
C THR A 281 -9.62 8.83 -8.04
N LEU A 282 -8.47 8.78 -8.71
CA LEU A 282 -7.22 9.36 -8.20
C LEU A 282 -7.37 10.88 -8.00
N ALA A 283 -7.97 11.59 -8.96
CA ALA A 283 -8.21 13.03 -8.85
C ALA A 283 -9.15 13.37 -7.68
N ILE A 284 -10.21 12.60 -7.47
CA ILE A 284 -11.13 12.77 -6.33
C ILE A 284 -10.38 12.60 -5.01
N VAL A 285 -9.56 11.55 -4.88
CA VAL A 285 -8.81 11.24 -3.66
C VAL A 285 -7.77 12.32 -3.35
N VAL A 286 -7.02 12.77 -4.36
CA VAL A 286 -6.04 13.85 -4.21
C VAL A 286 -6.74 15.16 -3.84
N SER A 287 -7.87 15.47 -4.48
CA SER A 287 -8.64 16.68 -4.15
C SER A 287 -9.17 16.64 -2.74
N TRP A 288 -9.69 15.49 -2.30
CA TRP A 288 -10.16 15.30 -0.93
C TRP A 288 -9.03 15.46 0.09
N ALA A 289 -7.87 14.82 -0.13
CA ALA A 289 -6.70 14.96 0.74
C ALA A 289 -6.17 16.41 0.77
N ALA A 290 -6.20 17.12 -0.36
CA ALA A 290 -5.82 18.53 -0.42
C ALA A 290 -6.77 19.43 0.37
N VAL A 291 -8.08 19.17 0.31
CA VAL A 291 -9.08 19.91 1.09
C VAL A 291 -8.93 19.63 2.59
N ASP A 292 -8.69 18.37 2.97
CA ASP A 292 -8.50 17.98 4.37
C ASP A 292 -7.24 18.61 4.98
N THR A 293 -6.12 18.56 4.25
CA THR A 293 -4.87 19.21 4.67
C THR A 293 -5.03 20.74 4.77
N LEU A 294 -5.74 21.38 3.84
CA LEU A 294 -6.03 22.81 3.92
C LEU A 294 -6.94 23.16 5.11
N ALA A 295 -7.94 22.33 5.40
CA ALA A 295 -8.83 22.52 6.55
C ALA A 295 -8.06 22.40 7.88
N SER A 296 -7.17 21.42 7.99
CA SER A 296 -6.31 21.21 9.16
C SER A 296 -5.39 22.42 9.42
N THR A 297 -4.68 22.89 8.39
CA THR A 297 -3.78 24.05 8.53
C THR A 297 -4.52 25.35 8.92
N ARG A 298 -5.79 25.50 8.52
CA ARG A 298 -6.61 26.66 8.92
C ARG A 298 -7.04 26.58 10.38
N ALA A 299 -7.31 25.39 10.91
CA ALA A 299 -7.68 25.22 12.31
C ALA A 299 -6.52 25.60 13.24
N ASP A 300 -5.30 25.21 12.88
CA ASP A 300 -4.08 25.55 13.65
C ASP A 300 -3.74 27.04 13.63
N ALA A 301 -4.17 27.78 12.60
CA ALA A 301 -3.90 29.21 12.47
C ALA A 301 -4.83 30.10 13.31
N ILE A 302 -5.92 29.55 13.86
CA ILE A 302 -6.92 30.30 14.66
C ILE A 302 -6.62 30.20 16.17
N VAL A 303 -5.72 29.32 16.59
CA VAL A 303 -5.29 29.09 17.98
C VAL A 303 -4.03 29.90 18.28
#